data_AF-A0A1I2TN51-F1
#
_entry.id   AF-A0A1I2TN51-F1
#
_cell.length_a   1.000
_cell.length_b   1.000
_cell.length_c   1.000
_cell.angle_alpha   90.00
_cell.angle_beta   90.00
_cell.angle_gamma   90.00
#
_symmetry.space_group_name_H-M   'P 1'
#
loop_
_entity.id
_entity.type
_entity.pdbx_description
1 polymer ?
#
loop_
_entity_poly.entity_id
_entity_poly.type
_entity_poly.pdbx_seq_one_letter_code
_entity_poly.pdbx_strand_id
1 'polypeptide(L)'
;MGVLDWSVVPAQNAITDPAIPARDGASAREFPGQSRGIMAGVAALAADQGGALVSTGTDNAYVVATLSGVTTPQAGTTISFWADRDNTASPSLNIDGTGPRQWLNGDGVPLPAGSIRKGVLYTVAWSSALVGSAPAWRLVSGGKQIAAVSDVPGLPTALSGKASLGHTAAPDADYQALVTDVQIGFPVLTAARTVYFPDVDTYPLGQDFVVADESMQCSPDRPIIMAPGPGTNDQIGDGTPIAITAPNQGLRFRRGRANLWILV
;
A
#
# COMPACT_ATOMS: atom_id res chain seq x y z
N MET A 1 6.49 32.38 -21.85
CA MET A 1 7.96 32.38 -21.96
C MET A 1 8.49 32.95 -20.68
N GLY A 2 9.06 32.10 -19.84
CA GLY A 2 9.58 32.46 -18.52
C GLY A 2 10.84 31.66 -18.21
N VAL A 3 11.23 31.62 -16.92
CA VAL A 3 12.49 30.97 -16.48
C VAL A 3 12.60 29.50 -16.94
N LEU A 4 11.47 28.80 -17.05
CA LEU A 4 11.42 27.40 -17.49
C LEU A 4 11.75 27.19 -18.98
N ASP A 5 11.69 28.24 -19.79
CA ASP A 5 12.03 28.18 -21.22
C ASP A 5 13.47 28.66 -21.49
N TRP A 6 14.19 29.17 -20.48
CA TRP A 6 15.55 29.68 -20.65
C TRP A 6 16.54 28.57 -21.03
N SER A 7 17.42 28.90 -21.97
CA SER A 7 18.47 28.02 -22.45
C SER A 7 19.68 28.04 -21.53
N VAL A 8 20.33 26.88 -21.40
CA VAL A 8 21.67 26.75 -20.82
C VAL A 8 22.77 27.36 -21.70
N VAL A 9 22.45 27.67 -22.97
CA VAL A 9 23.34 28.38 -23.90
C VAL A 9 23.07 29.88 -23.80
N PRO A 10 24.00 30.69 -23.25
CA PRO A 10 23.73 32.09 -22.93
C PRO A 10 23.24 32.92 -24.12
N ALA A 11 23.84 32.73 -25.31
CA ALA A 11 23.51 33.49 -26.52
C ALA A 11 22.05 33.29 -26.99
N GLN A 12 21.41 32.17 -26.62
CA GLN A 12 20.03 31.89 -27.02
C GLN A 12 19.01 32.69 -26.19
N ASN A 13 19.38 33.12 -24.98
CA ASN A 13 18.47 33.80 -24.06
C ASN A 13 18.14 35.25 -24.46
N ALA A 14 18.89 35.85 -25.38
CA ALA A 14 18.62 37.19 -25.90
C ALA A 14 17.27 37.30 -26.67
N ILE A 15 16.68 36.15 -27.04
CA ILE A 15 15.46 36.06 -27.87
C ILE A 15 14.35 35.27 -27.17
N THR A 16 14.71 34.34 -26.28
CA THR A 16 13.77 33.43 -25.59
C THR A 16 12.72 34.15 -24.76
N ASP A 17 13.09 35.23 -24.05
CA ASP A 17 12.18 35.97 -23.18
C ASP A 17 12.09 37.45 -23.61
N PRO A 18 11.04 37.82 -24.38
CA PRO A 18 10.85 39.21 -24.79
C PRO A 18 10.63 40.18 -23.63
N ALA A 19 10.24 39.71 -22.44
CA ALA A 19 10.04 40.55 -21.26
C ALA A 19 11.37 40.92 -20.58
N ILE A 20 12.45 40.21 -20.89
CA ILE A 20 13.80 40.49 -20.39
C ILE A 20 14.67 40.92 -21.59
N PRO A 21 14.89 42.24 -21.80
CA PRO A 21 15.63 42.75 -22.96
C PRO A 21 17.15 42.56 -22.81
N ALA A 22 17.60 41.32 -22.61
CA ALA A 22 19.00 40.93 -22.48
C ALA A 22 19.68 40.78 -23.86
N ARG A 23 19.58 41.80 -24.70
CA ARG A 23 20.16 41.79 -26.04
C ARG A 23 21.63 42.22 -26.01
N ASP A 24 22.44 41.64 -26.88
CA ASP A 24 23.83 42.07 -27.04
C ASP A 24 23.87 43.53 -27.51
N GLY A 25 24.63 44.37 -26.80
CA GLY A 25 24.69 45.82 -27.08
C GLY A 25 23.46 46.61 -26.60
N ALA A 26 22.62 46.03 -25.74
CA ALA A 26 21.50 46.73 -25.09
C ALA A 26 21.95 48.03 -24.41
N SER A 27 21.07 49.04 -24.43
CA SER A 27 21.37 50.33 -23.82
C SER A 27 21.47 50.17 -22.31
N ALA A 28 22.40 50.89 -21.66
CA ALA A 28 22.46 50.97 -20.20
C ALA A 28 21.12 51.44 -19.57
N ARG A 29 20.26 52.10 -20.34
CA ARG A 29 18.90 52.52 -19.91
C ARG A 29 17.93 51.35 -19.76
N GLU A 30 18.18 50.22 -20.41
CA GLU A 30 17.33 49.02 -20.37
C GLU A 30 17.64 48.13 -19.16
N PHE A 31 18.79 48.34 -18.51
CA PHE A 31 19.25 47.55 -17.37
C PHE A 31 18.22 47.46 -16.22
N PRO A 32 17.57 48.56 -15.76
CA PRO A 32 16.53 48.46 -14.73
C PRO A 32 15.29 47.68 -15.20
N GLY A 33 14.99 47.66 -16.50
CA GLY A 33 13.93 46.83 -17.08
C GLY A 33 14.29 45.35 -17.03
N GLN A 34 15.52 45.03 -17.44
CA GLN A 34 16.08 43.67 -17.38
C GLN A 34 16.06 43.13 -15.95
N SER A 35 16.56 43.88 -14.97
CA SER A 35 16.57 43.43 -13.57
C SER A 35 15.18 43.14 -13.04
N ARG A 36 14.19 44.00 -13.35
CA ARG A 36 12.80 43.78 -12.94
C ARG A 36 12.16 42.58 -13.64
N GLY A 37 12.48 42.37 -14.92
CA GLY A 37 12.01 41.19 -15.66
C GLY A 37 12.55 39.89 -15.05
N ILE A 38 13.85 39.85 -14.70
CA ILE A 38 14.43 38.70 -13.99
C ILE A 38 13.74 38.47 -12.64
N MET A 39 13.52 39.52 -11.85
CA MET A 39 12.82 39.41 -10.56
C MET A 39 11.40 38.83 -10.74
N ALA A 40 10.66 39.27 -11.76
CA ALA A 40 9.32 38.78 -12.05
C ALA A 40 9.34 37.30 -12.49
N GLY A 41 10.28 36.91 -13.36
CA GLY A 41 10.43 35.52 -13.80
C GLY A 41 10.79 34.57 -12.65
N VAL A 42 11.72 34.96 -11.77
CA VAL A 42 12.08 34.15 -10.59
C VAL A 42 10.93 34.05 -9.61
N ALA A 43 10.15 35.12 -9.41
CA ALA A 43 8.96 35.08 -8.57
C ALA A 43 7.88 34.13 -9.13
N ALA A 44 7.67 34.14 -10.45
CA ALA A 44 6.77 33.20 -11.11
C ALA A 44 7.23 31.74 -10.91
N LEU A 45 8.51 31.44 -11.13
CA LEU A 45 9.07 30.11 -10.87
C LEU A 45 8.89 29.66 -9.42
N ALA A 46 9.19 30.55 -8.47
CA ALA A 46 9.04 30.26 -7.05
C ALA A 46 7.59 29.94 -6.67
N ALA A 47 6.62 30.62 -7.29
CA ALA A 47 5.20 30.36 -7.07
C ALA A 47 4.73 29.05 -7.75
N ASP A 48 5.21 28.77 -8.96
CA ASP A 48 4.92 27.54 -9.71
C ASP A 48 5.45 26.28 -9.00
N GLN A 49 6.59 26.38 -8.31
CA GLN A 49 7.18 25.29 -7.54
C GLN A 49 6.75 25.28 -6.07
N GLY A 50 6.37 26.44 -5.53
CA GLY A 50 6.03 26.65 -4.12
C GLY A 50 4.58 26.33 -3.74
N GLY A 51 3.76 25.87 -4.70
CA GLY A 51 2.38 25.45 -4.44
C GLY A 51 1.37 26.60 -4.41
N ALA A 52 1.61 27.67 -5.18
CA ALA A 52 0.61 28.73 -5.36
C ALA A 52 -0.54 28.32 -6.31
N LEU A 53 -0.32 27.27 -7.11
CA LEU A 53 -1.22 26.85 -8.17
C LEU A 53 -2.32 25.92 -7.64
N VAL A 54 -3.51 25.99 -8.24
CA VAL A 54 -4.63 25.09 -7.98
C VAL A 54 -5.12 24.54 -9.30
N SER A 55 -5.41 23.24 -9.37
CA SER A 55 -5.96 22.63 -10.58
C SER A 55 -7.40 23.06 -10.86
N THR A 56 -7.81 22.92 -12.11
CA THR A 56 -9.17 23.14 -12.61
C THR A 56 -9.53 22.04 -13.62
N GLY A 57 -10.55 22.23 -14.46
CA GLY A 57 -11.01 21.26 -15.47
C GLY A 57 -12.32 20.57 -15.08
N THR A 58 -12.56 19.36 -15.59
CA THR A 58 -13.76 18.55 -15.29
C THR A 58 -13.40 17.07 -15.14
N ASP A 59 -14.17 16.35 -14.31
CA ASP A 59 -13.97 14.91 -14.05
C ASP A 59 -12.51 14.56 -13.73
N ASN A 60 -11.93 13.65 -14.50
CA ASN A 60 -10.56 13.17 -14.37
C ASN A 60 -9.56 13.96 -15.25
N ALA A 61 -10.00 15.06 -15.87
CA ALA A 61 -9.16 15.96 -16.64
C ALA A 61 -8.75 17.17 -15.78
N TYR A 62 -7.50 17.14 -15.31
CA TYR A 62 -6.91 18.19 -14.50
C TYR A 62 -6.18 19.19 -15.39
N VAL A 63 -6.46 20.47 -15.17
CA VAL A 63 -5.82 21.58 -15.89
C VAL A 63 -5.11 22.48 -14.90
N VAL A 64 -3.84 22.80 -15.14
CA VAL A 64 -3.05 23.71 -14.30
C VAL A 64 -2.54 24.85 -15.18
N ALA A 65 -2.78 26.08 -14.74
CA ALA A 65 -2.21 27.27 -15.35
C ALA A 65 -1.02 27.72 -14.50
N THR A 66 0.18 27.78 -15.09
CA THR A 66 1.39 28.27 -14.42
C THR A 66 1.51 29.78 -14.61
N LEU A 67 2.32 30.41 -13.76
CA LEU A 67 2.66 31.83 -13.86
C LEU A 67 3.83 32.05 -14.83
N SER A 68 4.70 31.07 -15.01
CA SER A 68 5.82 31.11 -15.97
C SER A 68 5.38 30.90 -17.43
N GLY A 69 4.23 30.27 -17.65
CA GLY A 69 3.61 30.04 -18.96
C GLY A 69 4.39 29.06 -19.84
N VAL A 70 4.35 27.78 -19.47
CA VAL A 70 5.05 26.67 -20.14
C VAL A 70 4.42 26.38 -21.50
N THR A 71 5.19 26.51 -22.57
CA THR A 71 4.69 26.22 -23.93
C THR A 71 5.23 24.90 -24.49
N THR A 72 6.47 24.57 -24.15
CA THR A 72 7.13 23.32 -24.55
C THR A 72 7.84 22.74 -23.33
N PRO A 73 7.22 21.80 -22.60
CA PRO A 73 7.80 21.29 -21.37
C PRO A 73 9.11 20.54 -21.67
N GLN A 74 10.18 20.96 -21.00
CA GLN A 74 11.50 20.32 -21.08
C GLN A 74 11.66 19.27 -19.97
N ALA A 75 12.47 18.24 -20.22
CA ALA A 75 12.73 17.20 -19.23
C ALA A 75 13.25 17.81 -17.92
N GLY A 76 12.65 17.45 -16.79
CA GLY A 76 13.00 18.00 -15.48
C GLY A 76 12.25 19.27 -15.08
N THR A 77 11.39 19.82 -15.95
CA THR A 77 10.45 20.89 -15.57
C THR A 77 9.57 20.41 -14.43
N THR A 78 9.55 21.11 -13.31
CA THR A 78 8.78 20.74 -12.10
C THR A 78 7.72 21.78 -11.79
N ILE A 79 6.50 21.31 -11.49
CA ILE A 79 5.35 22.15 -11.15
C ILE A 79 4.67 21.56 -9.91
N SER A 80 4.28 22.42 -8.97
CA SER A 80 3.56 22.07 -7.76
C SER A 80 2.19 22.74 -7.74
N PHE A 81 1.12 21.97 -7.51
CA PHE A 81 -0.24 22.48 -7.47
C PHE A 81 -1.12 21.71 -6.49
N TRP A 82 -2.13 22.37 -5.95
CA TRP A 82 -3.18 21.75 -5.14
C TRP A 82 -4.24 21.14 -6.05
N ALA A 83 -4.60 19.88 -5.81
CA ALA A 83 -5.72 19.27 -6.51
C ALA A 83 -7.05 19.85 -6.01
N ASP A 84 -7.94 20.25 -6.91
CA ASP A 84 -9.23 20.86 -6.57
C ASP A 84 -10.36 19.84 -6.40
N ARG A 85 -10.11 18.57 -6.77
CA ARG A 85 -11.06 17.46 -6.71
C ARG A 85 -10.36 16.11 -6.59
N ASP A 86 -11.16 15.09 -6.29
CA ASP A 86 -10.74 13.69 -6.29
C ASP A 86 -10.86 13.09 -7.70
N ASN A 87 -10.05 12.08 -8.03
CA ASN A 87 -10.22 11.33 -9.27
C ASN A 87 -11.04 10.05 -9.06
N THR A 88 -11.96 9.78 -9.99
CA THR A 88 -12.81 8.57 -10.02
C THR A 88 -12.34 7.55 -11.06
N ALA A 89 -11.44 7.94 -11.97
CA ALA A 89 -10.80 7.09 -12.96
C ALA A 89 -9.34 7.54 -13.20
N SER A 90 -8.64 6.92 -14.15
CA SER A 90 -7.26 7.30 -14.46
C SER A 90 -7.19 8.77 -14.91
N PRO A 91 -6.42 9.63 -14.21
CA PRO A 91 -6.43 11.07 -14.47
C PRO A 91 -5.53 11.46 -15.65
N SER A 92 -5.90 12.57 -16.29
CA SER A 92 -5.05 13.28 -17.24
C SER A 92 -4.68 14.65 -16.69
N LEU A 93 -3.50 15.14 -17.06
CA LEU A 93 -2.98 16.44 -16.68
C LEU A 93 -2.62 17.24 -17.93
N ASN A 94 -3.13 18.46 -17.99
CA ASN A 94 -2.80 19.45 -19.02
C ASN A 94 -2.26 20.71 -18.34
N ILE A 95 -1.00 21.04 -18.57
CA ILE A 95 -0.39 22.26 -18.06
C ILE A 95 -0.32 23.27 -19.20
N ASP A 96 -0.82 24.48 -18.98
CA ASP A 96 -0.75 25.62 -19.92
C ASP A 96 -1.20 25.34 -21.37
N GLY A 97 -2.09 24.35 -21.56
CA GLY A 97 -2.60 24.00 -22.89
C GLY A 97 -1.60 23.22 -23.76
N THR A 98 -0.52 22.68 -23.19
CA THR A 98 0.47 21.80 -23.86
C THR A 98 -0.12 20.49 -24.41
N GLY A 99 -1.38 20.20 -24.08
CA GLY A 99 -2.15 19.04 -24.49
C GLY A 99 -2.35 18.05 -23.33
N PRO A 100 -3.54 17.47 -23.17
CA PRO A 100 -3.80 16.53 -22.08
C PRO A 100 -2.93 15.28 -22.24
N ARG A 101 -2.20 14.93 -21.18
CA ARG A 101 -1.40 13.71 -21.10
C ARG A 101 -1.89 12.86 -19.94
N GLN A 102 -1.80 11.54 -20.09
CA GLN A 102 -2.08 10.64 -18.97
C GLN A 102 -1.10 10.95 -17.83
N TRP A 103 -1.63 11.10 -16.61
CA TRP A 103 -0.81 11.38 -15.44
C TRP A 103 -0.27 10.06 -14.88
N LEU A 104 1.05 9.97 -14.83
CA LEU A 104 1.76 8.76 -14.42
C LEU A 104 2.32 8.90 -13.00
N ASN A 105 2.44 7.77 -12.32
CA ASN A 105 3.23 7.64 -11.11
C ASN A 105 4.74 7.78 -11.42
N GLY A 106 5.58 7.85 -10.38
CA GLY A 106 7.04 7.91 -10.53
C GLY A 106 7.59 6.76 -11.40
N ASP A 107 7.03 5.57 -11.24
CA ASP A 107 7.39 4.35 -11.99
C ASP A 107 6.91 4.35 -13.45
N GLY A 108 6.15 5.36 -13.88
CA GLY A 108 5.62 5.47 -15.25
C GLY A 108 4.31 4.71 -15.49
N VAL A 109 3.72 4.09 -14.46
CA VAL A 109 2.40 3.46 -14.52
C VAL A 109 1.31 4.54 -14.38
N PRO A 110 0.22 4.47 -15.16
CA PRO A 110 -0.92 5.37 -14.97
C PRO A 110 -1.47 5.35 -13.55
N LEU A 111 -1.82 6.51 -13.03
CA LEU A 111 -2.45 6.59 -11.71
C LEU A 111 -3.85 5.95 -11.75
N PRO A 112 -4.18 5.06 -10.79
CA PRO A 112 -5.53 4.48 -10.68
C PRO A 112 -6.53 5.49 -10.10
N ALA A 113 -7.82 5.12 -10.14
CA ALA A 113 -8.89 5.83 -9.44
C ALA A 113 -8.56 6.02 -7.93
N GLY A 114 -8.95 7.16 -7.35
CA GLY A 114 -8.72 7.48 -5.94
C GLY A 114 -7.29 7.89 -5.55
N SER A 115 -6.36 7.99 -6.51
CA SER A 115 -4.97 8.41 -6.27
C SER A 115 -4.80 9.92 -6.04
N ILE A 116 -5.67 10.72 -6.65
CA ILE A 116 -5.70 12.18 -6.53
C ILE A 116 -6.79 12.53 -5.53
N ARG A 117 -6.44 13.33 -4.53
CA ARG A 117 -7.35 13.84 -3.52
C ARG A 117 -7.37 15.35 -3.50
N LYS A 118 -8.57 15.90 -3.39
CA LYS A 118 -8.81 17.32 -3.20
C LYS A 118 -8.04 17.85 -1.99
N GLY A 119 -7.44 19.02 -2.16
CA GLY A 119 -6.73 19.72 -1.09
C GLY A 119 -5.36 19.13 -0.75
N VAL A 120 -4.84 18.21 -1.58
CA VAL A 120 -3.47 17.70 -1.45
C VAL A 120 -2.57 18.42 -2.46
N LEU A 121 -1.36 18.77 -2.01
CA LEU A 121 -0.31 19.34 -2.85
C LEU A 121 0.38 18.21 -3.63
N TYR A 122 0.44 18.36 -4.96
CA TYR A 122 1.11 17.46 -5.87
C TYR A 122 2.25 18.19 -6.58
N THR A 123 3.42 17.58 -6.60
CA THR A 123 4.58 18.01 -7.39
C THR A 123 4.82 17.00 -8.50
N VAL A 124 4.78 17.49 -9.73
CA VAL A 124 5.01 16.71 -10.94
C VAL A 124 6.27 17.18 -11.65
N ALA A 125 6.95 16.25 -12.30
CA ALA A 125 8.04 16.54 -13.22
C ALA A 125 7.68 16.11 -14.64
N TRP A 126 8.04 16.91 -15.62
CA TRP A 126 7.97 16.50 -17.01
C TRP A 126 9.08 15.48 -17.29
N SER A 127 8.67 14.31 -17.75
CA SER A 127 9.57 13.33 -18.32
C SER A 127 9.43 13.38 -19.83
N SER A 128 10.51 13.75 -20.52
CA SER A 128 10.67 13.32 -21.91
C SER A 128 10.71 11.78 -21.93
N ALA A 129 10.31 11.19 -23.05
CA ALA A 129 10.24 9.74 -23.23
C ALA A 129 11.43 9.01 -22.57
N LEU A 130 11.16 8.22 -21.52
CA LEU A 130 12.05 7.11 -21.19
C LEU A 130 11.99 6.13 -22.36
N VAL A 131 13.04 5.33 -22.56
CA VAL A 131 13.06 4.33 -23.64
C VAL A 131 11.77 3.48 -23.59
N GLY A 132 10.94 3.58 -24.64
CA GLY A 132 9.67 2.85 -24.75
C GLY A 132 8.43 3.51 -24.13
N SER A 133 8.48 4.75 -23.64
CA SER A 133 7.31 5.46 -23.07
C SER A 133 7.05 6.80 -23.75
N ALA A 134 5.77 7.18 -23.90
CA ALA A 134 5.40 8.51 -24.36
C ALA A 134 5.77 9.59 -23.32
N PRO A 135 6.07 10.84 -23.74
CA PRO A 135 6.33 11.94 -22.82
C PRO A 135 5.07 12.27 -22.00
N ALA A 136 5.26 12.47 -20.69
CA ALA A 136 4.17 12.67 -19.75
C ALA A 136 4.63 13.36 -18.47
N TRP A 137 3.67 13.90 -17.73
CA TRP A 137 3.86 14.37 -16.36
C TRP A 137 3.91 13.20 -15.40
N ARG A 138 4.98 13.14 -14.59
CA ARG A 138 5.19 12.11 -13.58
C ARG A 138 5.11 12.69 -12.18
N LEU A 139 4.48 11.94 -11.29
CA LEU A 139 4.46 12.27 -9.88
C LEU A 139 5.87 12.15 -9.27
N VAL A 140 6.38 13.23 -8.69
CA VAL A 140 7.64 13.24 -7.90
C VAL A 140 7.31 13.09 -6.42
N SER A 141 6.33 13.85 -5.97
CA SER A 141 5.74 13.74 -4.65
C SER A 141 4.27 14.15 -4.74
N GLY A 142 3.41 13.35 -4.16
CA GLY A 142 2.03 13.70 -3.86
C GLY A 142 1.76 13.26 -2.44
N GLY A 143 0.57 13.52 -1.91
CA GLY A 143 0.13 12.92 -0.65
C GLY A 143 0.22 11.39 -0.76
N LYS A 144 1.38 10.83 -0.44
CA LYS A 144 1.58 9.41 -0.27
C LYS A 144 0.84 9.09 1.00
N GLN A 145 -0.44 8.77 0.87
CA GLN A 145 -1.10 8.08 1.94
C GLN A 145 -0.30 6.78 2.09
N ILE A 146 0.37 6.62 3.23
CA ILE A 146 0.78 5.30 3.67
C ILE A 146 -0.51 4.51 3.62
N ALA A 147 -0.59 3.50 2.74
CA ALA A 147 -1.79 2.68 2.62
C ALA A 147 -2.21 2.29 4.04
N ALA A 148 -3.39 2.73 4.48
CA ALA A 148 -3.92 2.20 5.71
C ALA A 148 -4.04 0.68 5.51
N VAL A 149 -4.05 -0.09 6.60
CA VAL A 149 -4.19 -1.56 6.49
C VAL A 149 -5.43 -1.95 5.67
N SER A 150 -6.48 -1.11 5.69
CA SER A 150 -7.69 -1.19 4.87
C SER A 150 -7.47 -1.09 3.36
N ASP A 151 -6.41 -0.40 2.94
CA ASP A 151 -6.18 0.01 1.55
C ASP A 151 -5.33 -1.01 0.79
N VAL A 152 -4.73 -1.98 1.49
CA VAL A 152 -4.01 -3.10 0.89
C VAL A 152 -5.01 -4.23 0.61
N PRO A 153 -5.29 -4.54 -0.67
CA PRO A 153 -6.28 -5.56 -1.02
C PRO A 153 -6.02 -6.90 -0.33
N GLY A 154 -7.03 -7.43 0.35
CA GLY A 154 -6.94 -8.73 1.04
C GLY A 154 -6.22 -8.72 2.38
N LEU A 155 -5.52 -7.64 2.75
CA LEU A 155 -4.81 -7.55 4.02
C LEU A 155 -5.76 -7.53 5.23
N PRO A 156 -6.87 -6.75 5.26
CA PRO A 156 -7.82 -6.80 6.37
C PRO A 156 -8.43 -8.19 6.57
N THR A 157 -8.76 -8.88 5.48
CA THR A 157 -9.27 -10.25 5.51
C THR A 157 -8.22 -11.22 6.06
N ALA A 158 -6.97 -11.10 5.62
CA ALA A 158 -5.87 -11.95 6.09
C ALA A 158 -5.58 -11.73 7.57
N LEU A 159 -5.57 -10.48 8.05
CA LEU A 159 -5.41 -10.16 9.47
C LEU A 159 -6.61 -10.61 10.29
N SER A 160 -7.83 -10.38 9.83
CA SER A 160 -9.04 -10.83 10.53
C SER A 160 -9.08 -12.36 10.67
N GLY A 161 -8.68 -13.10 9.63
CA GLY A 161 -8.59 -14.56 9.67
C GLY A 161 -7.46 -15.08 10.57
N LYS A 162 -6.42 -14.29 10.82
CA LYS A 162 -5.36 -14.60 11.81
C LYS A 162 -5.71 -14.14 13.22
N ALA A 163 -6.55 -13.10 13.37
CA ALA A 163 -6.94 -12.51 14.64
C ALA A 163 -8.12 -13.23 15.30
N SER A 164 -8.96 -13.94 14.55
CA SER A 164 -9.88 -14.91 15.16
C SER A 164 -9.04 -16.07 15.68
N LEU A 165 -8.87 -16.14 17.01
CA LEU A 165 -8.57 -17.39 17.70
C LEU A 165 -9.64 -18.39 17.23
N GLY A 166 -9.30 -19.24 16.27
CA GLY A 166 -10.24 -20.18 15.67
C GLY A 166 -10.70 -21.16 16.75
N HIS A 167 -11.91 -20.96 17.26
CA HIS A 167 -12.58 -21.89 18.15
C HIS A 167 -13.48 -22.80 17.33
N THR A 168 -13.22 -24.09 17.42
CA THR A 168 -13.99 -25.14 16.77
C THR A 168 -14.73 -25.91 17.85
N ALA A 169 -16.06 -25.78 17.87
CA ALA A 169 -16.92 -26.59 18.73
C ALA A 169 -17.02 -28.02 18.16
N ALA A 170 -16.31 -28.97 18.77
CA ALA A 170 -16.35 -30.37 18.38
C ALA A 170 -17.74 -30.98 18.67
N PRO A 171 -18.22 -31.89 17.81
CA PRO A 171 -19.41 -32.68 18.11
C PRO A 171 -19.15 -33.64 19.29
N ASP A 172 -20.21 -34.18 19.89
CA ASP A 172 -20.10 -35.31 20.82
C ASP A 172 -19.81 -36.62 20.04
N ALA A 173 -18.64 -36.67 19.40
CA ALA A 173 -18.11 -37.78 18.61
C ALA A 173 -16.58 -37.64 18.52
N ASP A 174 -15.89 -38.70 18.08
CA ASP A 174 -14.46 -38.59 17.77
C ASP A 174 -14.28 -37.53 16.68
N TYR A 175 -13.22 -36.73 16.81
CA TYR A 175 -13.02 -35.55 15.97
C TYR A 175 -11.68 -35.60 15.24
N GLN A 176 -11.72 -35.40 13.92
CA GLN A 176 -10.54 -35.25 13.08
C GLN A 176 -10.21 -33.77 12.95
N ALA A 177 -9.18 -33.33 13.66
CA ALA A 177 -8.75 -31.94 13.62
C ALA A 177 -8.14 -31.57 12.27
N LEU A 178 -8.42 -30.34 11.83
CA LEU A 178 -7.93 -29.74 10.60
C LEU A 178 -6.69 -28.88 10.87
N VAL A 179 -5.87 -28.66 9.84
CA VAL A 179 -4.72 -27.74 9.92
C VAL A 179 -5.12 -26.29 10.18
N THR A 180 -6.41 -25.96 10.04
CA THR A 180 -6.99 -24.65 10.33
C THR A 180 -7.50 -24.52 11.77
N ASP A 181 -7.65 -25.62 12.50
CA ASP A 181 -8.09 -25.60 13.89
C ASP A 181 -6.99 -25.04 14.80
N VAL A 182 -7.36 -24.14 15.71
CA VAL A 182 -6.44 -23.51 16.66
C VAL A 182 -6.80 -23.91 18.09
N GLN A 183 -8.09 -23.88 18.39
CA GLN A 183 -8.67 -24.41 19.61
C GLN A 183 -9.87 -25.28 19.27
N ILE A 184 -9.93 -26.45 19.88
CA ILE A 184 -11.08 -27.36 19.83
C ILE A 184 -11.67 -27.45 21.23
N GLY A 185 -12.96 -27.14 21.34
CA GLY A 185 -13.73 -27.28 22.56
C GLY A 185 -14.82 -28.33 22.41
N PHE A 186 -14.99 -29.21 23.40
CA PHE A 186 -16.14 -30.11 23.46
C PHE A 186 -17.23 -29.51 24.35
N PRO A 187 -18.32 -28.92 23.80
CA PRO A 187 -19.39 -28.33 24.60
C PRO A 187 -20.31 -29.38 25.23
N VAL A 188 -20.31 -30.62 24.72
CA VAL A 188 -21.10 -31.75 25.21
C VAL A 188 -20.23 -32.99 25.16
N LEU A 189 -20.26 -33.79 26.22
CA LEU A 189 -19.53 -35.05 26.29
C LEU A 189 -20.42 -36.17 26.81
N THR A 190 -20.76 -37.05 25.89
CA THR A 190 -21.48 -38.34 25.93
C THR A 190 -20.78 -39.53 26.54
N ALA A 191 -19.52 -39.65 26.16
CA ALA A 191 -18.68 -40.83 26.27
C ALA A 191 -17.23 -40.40 26.13
N ALA A 192 -16.28 -41.33 26.24
CA ALA A 192 -14.90 -41.08 25.85
C ALA A 192 -14.84 -40.64 24.37
N ARG A 193 -14.04 -39.61 24.08
CA ARG A 193 -13.84 -39.08 22.72
C ARG A 193 -12.36 -38.99 22.39
N THR A 194 -12.02 -39.21 21.13
CA THR A 194 -10.66 -39.08 20.62
C THR A 194 -10.57 -37.89 19.68
N VAL A 195 -9.56 -37.04 19.88
CA VAL A 195 -9.16 -36.01 18.93
C VAL A 195 -7.94 -36.49 18.17
N TYR A 196 -8.11 -36.70 16.88
CA TYR A 196 -7.01 -37.02 15.96
C TYR A 196 -6.38 -35.73 15.46
N PHE A 197 -5.11 -35.53 15.76
CA PHE A 197 -4.38 -34.31 15.40
C PHE A 197 -4.16 -34.22 13.88
N PRO A 198 -4.04 -33.00 13.31
CA PRO A 198 -3.59 -32.87 11.94
C PRO A 198 -2.12 -33.30 11.82
N ASP A 199 -1.69 -33.57 10.58
CA ASP A 199 -0.28 -33.80 10.26
C ASP A 199 0.56 -32.61 10.76
N VAL A 200 1.45 -32.88 11.71
CA VAL A 200 2.28 -31.87 12.37
C VAL A 200 3.13 -31.11 11.38
N ASP A 201 3.56 -31.75 10.30
CA ASP A 201 4.47 -31.14 9.33
C ASP A 201 3.77 -30.14 8.41
N THR A 202 2.45 -30.28 8.28
CA THR A 202 1.57 -29.34 7.60
C THR A 202 0.97 -28.28 8.52
N TYR A 203 1.02 -28.47 9.83
CA TYR A 203 0.49 -27.51 10.80
C TYR A 203 1.35 -26.22 10.86
N PRO A 204 0.73 -25.03 10.99
CA PRO A 204 1.46 -23.76 10.99
C PRO A 204 2.55 -23.67 12.06
N LEU A 205 3.76 -23.28 11.66
CA LEU A 205 4.89 -23.11 12.57
C LEU A 205 4.65 -21.92 13.51
N GLY A 206 4.96 -22.10 14.80
CA GLY A 206 4.79 -21.07 15.84
C GLY A 206 3.36 -20.90 16.35
N GLN A 207 2.41 -21.69 15.85
CA GLN A 207 1.04 -21.74 16.31
C GLN A 207 0.84 -22.86 17.34
N ASP A 208 0.14 -22.55 18.42
CA ASP A 208 -0.27 -23.54 19.42
C ASP A 208 -1.62 -24.13 19.04
N PHE A 209 -1.74 -25.44 19.24
CA PHE A 209 -2.98 -26.18 19.09
C PHE A 209 -3.54 -26.52 20.48
N VAL A 210 -4.79 -26.17 20.74
CA VAL A 210 -5.41 -26.34 22.06
C VAL A 210 -6.60 -27.26 21.95
N VAL A 211 -6.70 -28.22 22.87
CA VAL A 211 -7.91 -29.04 23.06
C VAL A 211 -8.42 -28.81 24.48
N ALA A 212 -9.70 -28.52 24.64
CA ALA A 212 -10.30 -28.22 25.93
C ALA A 212 -11.64 -28.95 26.13
N ASP A 213 -11.89 -29.34 27.37
CA ASP A 213 -13.23 -29.68 27.84
C ASP A 213 -14.02 -28.41 28.15
N GLU A 214 -15.16 -28.25 27.49
CA GLU A 214 -16.13 -27.17 27.72
C GLU A 214 -17.49 -27.74 28.17
N SER A 215 -17.56 -29.06 28.37
CA SER A 215 -18.80 -29.78 28.68
C SER A 215 -19.06 -29.88 30.18
N MET A 216 -18.02 -29.72 31.01
CA MET A 216 -18.01 -30.03 32.45
C MET A 216 -18.28 -31.52 32.77
N GLN A 217 -18.25 -32.39 31.77
CA GLN A 217 -18.57 -33.82 31.89
C GLN A 217 -17.34 -34.73 31.76
N CYS A 218 -16.16 -34.15 31.48
CA CYS A 218 -14.94 -34.91 31.34
C CYS A 218 -14.54 -35.58 32.67
N SER A 219 -14.15 -36.84 32.59
CA SER A 219 -13.84 -37.71 33.74
C SER A 219 -12.92 -38.85 33.30
N PRO A 220 -12.35 -39.64 34.22
CA PRO A 220 -11.59 -40.83 33.86
C PRO A 220 -12.39 -41.87 33.04
N ASP A 221 -13.72 -41.91 33.20
CA ASP A 221 -14.62 -42.81 32.46
C ASP A 221 -15.07 -42.22 31.10
N ARG A 222 -14.96 -40.90 30.94
CA ARG A 222 -15.32 -40.16 29.72
C ARG A 222 -14.19 -39.16 29.38
N PRO A 223 -12.98 -39.66 29.08
CA PRO A 223 -11.85 -38.79 28.76
C PRO A 223 -11.96 -38.20 27.36
N ILE A 224 -11.27 -37.09 27.14
CA ILE A 224 -10.93 -36.61 25.80
C ILE A 224 -9.48 -37.04 25.54
N ILE A 225 -9.27 -37.99 24.63
CA ILE A 225 -7.99 -38.63 24.33
C ILE A 225 -7.36 -37.93 23.12
N MET A 226 -6.06 -37.68 23.19
CA MET A 226 -5.30 -37.08 22.10
C MET A 226 -4.56 -38.17 21.36
N ALA A 227 -4.75 -38.25 20.04
CA ALA A 227 -4.12 -39.23 19.19
C ALA A 227 -3.49 -38.58 17.95
N PRO A 228 -2.38 -39.12 17.43
CA PRO A 228 -1.85 -38.74 16.12
C PRO A 228 -2.89 -38.94 15.02
N GLY A 229 -2.85 -38.10 13.98
CA GLY A 229 -3.71 -38.26 12.81
C GLY A 229 -3.46 -39.62 12.13
N PRO A 230 -4.50 -40.35 11.72
CA PRO A 230 -4.32 -41.62 11.03
C PRO A 230 -3.49 -41.43 9.74
N GLY A 231 -2.43 -42.23 9.59
CA GLY A 231 -1.56 -42.20 8.40
C GLY A 231 -0.49 -41.09 8.37
N THR A 232 -0.37 -40.28 9.43
CA THR A 232 0.62 -39.19 9.49
C THR A 232 2.03 -39.65 9.89
N ASN A 233 2.15 -40.80 10.58
CA ASN A 233 3.37 -41.22 11.30
C ASN A 233 3.81 -40.26 12.41
N ASP A 234 2.92 -39.37 12.85
CA ASP A 234 3.19 -38.44 13.94
C ASP A 234 3.23 -39.13 15.30
N GLN A 235 4.00 -38.54 16.21
CA GLN A 235 4.05 -38.88 17.62
C GLN A 235 3.64 -37.68 18.47
N ILE A 236 2.94 -37.93 19.58
CA ILE A 236 2.65 -36.93 20.60
C ILE A 236 3.52 -37.23 21.83
N GLY A 237 4.35 -36.26 22.24
CA GLY A 237 5.25 -36.41 23.37
C GLY A 237 6.21 -37.59 23.21
N ASP A 238 6.24 -38.47 24.21
CA ASP A 238 7.02 -39.70 24.22
C ASP A 238 6.24 -40.92 23.71
N GLY A 239 5.02 -40.73 23.19
CA GLY A 239 4.14 -41.79 22.72
C GLY A 239 3.21 -42.38 23.79
N THR A 240 3.32 -41.92 25.05
CA THR A 240 2.34 -42.26 26.08
C THR A 240 0.98 -41.62 25.75
N PRO A 241 -0.15 -42.32 25.93
CA PRO A 241 -1.47 -41.72 25.74
C PRO A 241 -1.65 -40.49 26.64
N ILE A 242 -2.00 -39.37 26.01
CA ILE A 242 -2.32 -38.12 26.70
C ILE A 242 -3.84 -37.94 26.60
N ALA A 243 -4.47 -37.61 27.73
CA ALA A 243 -5.90 -37.38 27.79
C ALA A 243 -6.25 -36.30 28.81
N ILE A 244 -7.32 -35.57 28.53
CA ILE A 244 -8.03 -34.78 29.53
C ILE A 244 -8.98 -35.73 30.27
N THR A 245 -8.90 -35.75 31.60
CA THR A 245 -9.65 -36.68 32.47
C THR A 245 -10.38 -35.99 33.60
N ALA A 246 -10.35 -34.66 33.67
CA ALA A 246 -11.09 -33.87 34.64
C ALA A 246 -11.83 -32.72 33.94
N PRO A 247 -12.94 -32.23 34.52
CA PRO A 247 -13.75 -31.22 33.88
C PRO A 247 -13.01 -29.87 33.80
N ASN A 248 -13.31 -29.08 32.77
CA ASN A 248 -12.75 -27.74 32.54
C ASN A 248 -11.22 -27.70 32.41
N GLN A 249 -10.62 -28.80 31.97
CA GLN A 249 -9.21 -28.86 31.64
C GLN A 249 -8.98 -28.65 30.16
N GLY A 250 -7.81 -28.11 29.83
CA GLY A 250 -7.33 -28.02 28.46
C GLY A 250 -5.86 -28.35 28.38
N LEU A 251 -5.44 -28.89 27.25
CA LEU A 251 -4.05 -29.20 26.95
C LEU A 251 -3.63 -28.40 25.72
N ARG A 252 -2.39 -27.90 25.77
CA ARG A 252 -1.79 -27.12 24.70
C ARG A 252 -0.65 -27.92 24.09
N PHE A 253 -0.62 -27.91 22.77
CA PHE A 253 0.37 -28.62 21.98
C PHE A 253 1.04 -27.65 21.01
N ARG A 254 2.30 -27.91 20.71
CA ARG A 254 3.08 -27.17 19.73
C ARG A 254 3.83 -28.12 18.83
N ARG A 255 3.98 -27.74 17.57
CA ARG A 255 4.86 -28.43 16.63
C ARG A 255 6.31 -28.44 17.15
N GLY A 256 6.90 -29.63 17.21
CA GLY A 256 8.31 -29.85 17.48
C GLY A 256 9.12 -30.00 16.20
N ARG A 257 10.04 -30.97 16.21
CA ARG A 257 10.69 -31.46 14.99
C ARG A 257 9.69 -32.22 14.10
N ALA A 258 10.11 -32.61 12.91
CA ALA A 258 9.29 -33.41 12.00
C ALA A 258 8.64 -34.62 12.70
N ASN A 259 7.37 -34.86 12.41
CA ASN A 259 6.52 -35.90 13.01
C ASN A 259 6.38 -35.87 14.55
N LEU A 260 6.62 -34.73 15.23
CA LEU A 260 6.50 -34.62 16.69
C LEU A 260 5.62 -33.46 17.16
N TRP A 261 4.54 -33.78 17.84
CA TRP A 261 3.79 -32.87 18.70
C TRP A 261 4.38 -32.83 20.11
N ILE A 262 4.56 -31.62 20.65
CA ILE A 262 5.07 -31.37 22.01
C ILE A 262 3.93 -30.85 22.87
N LEU A 263 3.72 -31.45 24.04
CA LEU A 263 2.84 -30.90 25.09
C LEU A 263 3.55 -29.74 25.79
N VAL A 264 2.85 -28.61 25.96
CA VAL A 264 3.39 -27.35 26.51
C VAL A 264 2.70 -26.98 27.81
#